data_AF-A0A5K1CV82-F1
#
_entry.id   AF-A0A5K1CV82-F1
#
_cell.length_a   1.000
_cell.length_b   1.000
_cell.length_c   1.000
_cell.angle_alpha   90.00
_cell.angle_beta   90.00
_cell.angle_gamma   90.00
#
_symmetry.space_group_name_H-M   'P 1'
#
loop_
_entity.id
_entity.type
_entity.pdbx_description
1 polymer ?
#
loop_
_entity_poly.entity_id
_entity_poly.type
_entity_poly.pdbx_seq_one_letter_code
_entity_poly.pdbx_strand_id
1 'polypeptide(L)' 'EMGSTARDAMKAKEVAVIGAGAAGLVAARELKKEGHRVVVFERGDT' A
#
# COMPACT_ATOMS: atom_id res chain seq x y z
N GLU A 1 -25.80 13.17 2.47
CA GLU A 1 -24.96 11.99 2.76
C GLU A 1 -23.62 12.48 3.32
N MET A 2 -23.43 12.43 4.65
CA MET A 2 -22.16 12.78 5.31
C MET A 2 -21.86 11.67 6.31
N GLY A 3 -21.52 10.50 5.76
CA GLY A 3 -21.23 9.30 6.54
C GLY A 3 -19.77 8.88 6.37
N SER A 4 -18.99 9.01 7.44
CA SER A 4 -17.90 8.07 7.78
C SER A 4 -16.58 8.09 6.97
N THR A 5 -16.04 9.25 6.60
CA THR A 5 -14.67 9.34 6.04
C THR A 5 -13.58 8.77 6.98
N ALA A 6 -13.73 8.93 8.29
CA ALA A 6 -12.73 8.47 9.26
C ALA A 6 -12.65 6.94 9.38
N ARG A 7 -13.76 6.21 9.37
CA ARG A 7 -13.72 4.73 9.46
C ARG A 7 -13.28 4.08 8.15
N ASP A 8 -13.58 4.72 7.02
CA ASP A 8 -13.09 4.24 5.71
C ASP A 8 -11.58 4.46 5.57
N ALA A 9 -11.05 5.52 6.17
CA ALA A 9 -9.61 5.73 6.25
C ALA A 9 -8.87 4.64 7.05
N MET A 10 -9.51 4.08 8.09
CA MET A 10 -8.90 3.06 8.96
C MET A 10 -9.08 1.61 8.47
N LYS A 11 -9.83 1.36 7.39
CA LYS A 11 -9.98 0.01 6.85
C LYS A 11 -8.69 -0.44 6.16
N ALA A 12 -8.37 -1.72 6.30
CA ALA A 12 -7.36 -2.37 5.47
C ALA A 12 -7.69 -2.16 3.98
N LYS A 13 -6.65 -1.93 3.19
CA LYS A 13 -6.74 -1.59 1.76
C LYS A 13 -5.85 -2.54 0.97
N GLU A 14 -6.15 -2.65 -0.31
CA GLU A 14 -5.30 -3.34 -1.29
C GLU A 14 -4.46 -2.28 -1.98
N VAL A 15 -3.14 -2.42 -1.89
CA VAL A 15 -2.18 -1.41 -2.33
C VAL A 15 -1.19 -2.01 -3.32
N ALA A 16 -1.03 -1.35 -4.47
CA ALA A 16 0.05 -1.61 -5.40
C ALA A 16 1.16 -0.57 -5.21
N VAL A 17 2.38 -1.03 -4.96
CA VAL A 17 3.58 -0.17 -4.92
C VAL A 17 4.34 -0.36 -6.23
N ILE A 18 4.58 0.72 -6.96
CA ILE A 18 5.32 0.70 -8.24
C ILE A 18 6.75 1.17 -8.00
N GLY A 19 7.73 0.32 -8.30
CA GLY A 19 9.14 0.47 -8.00
C GLY A 19 9.55 -0.29 -6.74
N ALA A 20 10.50 -1.22 -6.86
CA ALA A 20 11.14 -2.00 -5.78
C ALA A 20 12.50 -1.42 -5.36
N GLY A 21 12.74 -0.14 -5.63
CA GLY A 21 13.82 0.61 -5.02
C GLY A 21 13.61 0.84 -3.51
N ALA A 22 14.58 1.47 -2.85
CA ALA A 22 14.56 1.67 -1.40
C ALA A 22 13.27 2.32 -0.88
N ALA A 23 12.76 3.35 -1.56
CA ALA A 23 11.52 4.03 -1.17
C ALA A 23 10.30 3.10 -1.27
N GLY A 24 10.19 2.33 -2.34
CA GLY A 24 9.07 1.41 -2.55
C GLY A 24 9.03 0.29 -1.53
N LEU A 25 10.18 -0.31 -1.22
CA LEU A 25 10.26 -1.35 -0.18
C LEU A 25 9.96 -0.82 1.22
N VAL A 26 10.40 0.41 1.54
CA VAL A 26 10.04 1.07 2.81
C VAL A 26 8.53 1.32 2.88
N ALA A 27 7.93 1.87 1.83
CA ALA A 27 6.50 2.11 1.77
C ALA A 27 5.71 0.80 1.93
N ALA A 28 6.08 -0.26 1.19
CA ALA A 28 5.42 -1.56 1.27
C ALA A 28 5.51 -2.18 2.68
N ARG A 29 6.66 -2.02 3.35
CA ARG A 29 6.86 -2.52 4.71
C ARG A 29 5.95 -1.81 5.71
N GLU A 30 5.88 -0.49 5.68
CA GLU A 30 5.05 0.27 6.63
C GLU A 30 3.55 0.02 6.37
N LEU A 31 3.11 0.03 5.10
CA LEU A 31 1.74 -0.32 4.74
C LEU A 31 1.34 -1.73 5.19
N LYS A 32 2.27 -2.70 5.11
CA LYS A 32 2.02 -4.06 5.61
C LYS A 32 1.91 -4.09 7.14
N LYS A 33 2.73 -3.32 7.87
CA LYS A 33 2.62 -3.20 9.34
C LYS A 33 1.31 -2.56 9.76
N GLU A 34 0.78 -1.63 8.97
CA GLU A 34 -0.53 -1.00 9.16
C GLU A 34 -1.72 -1.92 8.82
N GLY A 35 -1.46 -3.13 8.32
CA GLY A 35 -2.48 -4.15 8.05
C GLY A 35 -3.04 -4.13 6.62
N HIS A 36 -2.41 -3.40 5.71
CA HIS A 36 -2.81 -3.40 4.30
C HIS A 36 -2.31 -4.65 3.56
N ARG A 37 -3.07 -5.09 2.54
CA ARG A 37 -2.61 -6.10 1.58
C ARG A 37 -1.81 -5.40 0.49
N VAL A 38 -0.51 -5.67 0.43
CA VAL A 38 0.42 -4.94 -0.45
C VAL A 38 1.03 -5.87 -1.48
N VAL A 39 1.07 -5.43 -2.73
CA VAL A 39 1.82 -6.04 -3.83
C VAL A 39 2.81 -5.02 -4.38
N VAL A 40 4.06 -5.43 -4.61
CA VAL A 40 5.10 -4.57 -5.19
C VAL A 40 5.36 -5.00 -6.63
N PHE A 41 5.41 -4.03 -7.54
CA PHE A 41 5.75 -4.20 -8.94
C PHE A 41 7.07 -3.48 -9.22
N GLU A 42 7.95 -4.10 -9.98
CA GLU A 42 9.19 -3.50 -10.51
C GLU A 42 9.28 -3.85 -11.98
N ARG A 43 10.04 -3.04 -12.74
CA ARG A 43 10.41 -3.41 -14.09
C ARG A 43 11.24 -4.70 -14.04
N GLY A 44 10.66 -5.79 -14.51
CA GLY A 44 11.41 -6.99 -14.84
C GLY A 44 12.25 -6.78 -16.10
N ASP A 45 13.38 -7.47 -16.18
CA ASP A 45 14.10 -7.61 -17.44
C ASP A 45 13.24 -8.51 -18.37
N THR A 46 12.86 -7.96 -19.52
CA THR A 46 12.06 -8.66 -20.56
C THR A 46 12.95 -9.06 -21.70
#